data_AF-A0A150GPK9-F1
#
_entry.id   AF-A0A150GPK9-F1
#
_cell.length_a   1.000
_cell.length_b   1.000
_cell.length_c   1.000
_cell.angle_alpha   90.00
_cell.angle_beta   90.00
_cell.angle_gamma   90.00
#
_symmetry.space_group_name_H-M   'P 1'
#
loop_
_entity.id
_entity.type
_entity.pdbx_description
1 polymer ?
#
loop_
_entity_poly.entity_id
_entity_poly.type
_entity_poly.pdbx_seq_one_letter_code
_entity_poly.pdbx_strand_id
1 'polypeptide(L)'
;MGDVAEEPHSPSASRVWIPTVLERVAAFLPANEVACTLRLVDKATAEQFRRPEFGTVRLSQPVPPHAFTWRWGRPGAACGLTVAKRWQLLSLTAASGSVFNLQTAISAAGCKTDRIAYAAGRAGHLGMCLLLADLGYNLGEAVEGAAAAGRLALCVDLLQRRALHTDFDQCAKLAAANGHVEVLDYMVQRAALERGGMRAWQLLLSVAQGCDLATLQRCVREWVDSPAAAEASVVPPPEGVAAVAGPAVAVVAPHADVAAAVVAVEVPPAEAAGVAADAAAEEARTQMGRYVVAAAAGSPTPDWQAKVEWLEGRRFPRTEDAITEAAEQPNALERCMWLRQRGYPVAADGGPFMRPAEQSDFATLECLARLGCPWGPPGQLFERCVGCASCPLPSLAWLVEVGCPVDWATALKAAEERAAGEGASEAAGAVLAWVRWQAGRGLGL
;
A
#
# COMPACT_ATOMS: atom_id res chain seq x y z
N MET A 1 84.32 8.86 29.83
CA MET A 1 82.88 9.16 29.78
C MET A 1 82.50 9.21 28.31
N GLY A 2 81.91 8.13 27.80
CA GLY A 2 81.51 8.03 26.39
C GLY A 2 80.13 8.65 26.19
N ASP A 3 80.01 9.45 25.14
CA ASP A 3 78.77 9.93 24.55
C ASP A 3 77.80 8.75 24.33
N VAL A 4 76.62 8.84 24.93
CA VAL A 4 75.50 7.95 24.61
C VAL A 4 74.80 8.56 23.41
N ALA A 5 75.13 8.06 22.23
CA ALA A 5 74.40 8.35 21.01
C ALA A 5 72.93 7.89 21.18
N GLU A 6 72.00 8.84 21.08
CA GLU A 6 70.57 8.54 20.87
C GLU A 6 70.42 7.71 19.59
N GLU A 7 69.92 6.48 19.72
CA GLU A 7 69.46 5.72 18.56
C GLU A 7 68.26 6.43 17.91
N PRO A 8 68.23 6.56 16.57
CA PRO A 8 67.07 7.12 15.90
C PRO A 8 65.90 6.15 16.06
N HIS A 9 64.82 6.63 16.70
CA HIS A 9 63.54 5.94 16.73
C HIS A 9 63.15 5.52 15.31
N SER A 10 63.21 4.21 15.04
CA SER A 10 62.69 3.64 13.80
C SER A 10 61.22 4.06 13.66
N PRO A 11 60.83 4.76 12.58
CA PRO A 11 59.43 5.11 12.38
C PRO A 11 58.66 3.80 12.22
N SER A 12 57.76 3.54 13.17
CA SER A 12 56.91 2.36 13.16
C SER A 12 56.27 2.21 11.78
N ALA A 13 56.52 1.10 11.10
CA ALA A 13 55.93 0.73 9.81
C ALA A 13 54.40 0.56 9.84
N SER A 14 53.71 1.06 10.89
CA SER A 14 52.29 0.88 11.17
C SER A 14 51.39 2.04 10.68
N ARG A 15 51.90 3.05 9.95
CA ARG A 15 51.15 4.30 9.75
C ARG A 15 51.18 4.97 8.37
N VAL A 16 51.46 4.24 7.28
CA VAL A 16 51.26 4.83 5.95
C VAL A 16 49.95 4.32 5.34
N TRP A 17 48.84 4.74 5.94
CA TRP A 17 47.55 4.66 5.28
C TRP A 17 47.53 5.75 4.20
N ILE A 18 47.84 5.36 2.97
CA ILE A 18 47.85 6.29 1.84
C ILE A 18 46.39 6.62 1.51
N PRO A 19 45.97 7.91 1.53
CA PRO A 19 44.57 8.29 1.30
C PRO A 19 43.98 7.72 0.00
N THR A 20 44.77 7.66 -1.07
CA THR A 20 44.34 7.11 -2.36
C THR A 20 44.17 5.59 -2.34
N VAL A 21 44.93 4.87 -1.51
CA VAL A 21 44.77 3.42 -1.31
C VAL A 21 43.53 3.16 -0.46
N LEU A 22 43.31 3.96 0.59
CA LEU A 22 42.11 3.90 1.41
C LEU A 22 40.83 4.11 0.60
N GLU A 23 40.82 5.08 -0.31
CA GLU A 23 39.70 5.30 -1.23
C GLU A 23 39.43 4.10 -2.13
N ARG A 24 40.49 3.47 -2.67
CA ARG A 24 40.35 2.25 -3.46
C ARG A 24 39.80 1.10 -2.64
N VAL A 25 40.28 0.90 -1.41
CA VAL A 25 39.77 -0.13 -0.50
C VAL A 25 38.30 0.13 -0.17
N ALA A 26 37.94 1.37 0.19
CA ALA A 26 36.57 1.76 0.49
C ALA A 26 35.61 1.51 -0.67
N ALA A 27 36.06 1.69 -1.92
CA ALA A 27 35.25 1.40 -3.11
C ALA A 27 34.87 -0.08 -3.27
N PHE A 28 35.61 -1.01 -2.65
CA PHE A 28 35.30 -2.44 -2.64
C PHE A 28 34.55 -2.90 -1.38
N LEU A 29 34.39 -2.03 -0.39
CA LEU A 29 33.76 -2.36 0.88
C LEU A 29 32.29 -1.91 0.91
N PRO A 30 31.39 -2.70 1.54
CA PRO A 30 30.06 -2.23 1.88
C PRO A 30 30.11 -0.93 2.70
N ALA A 31 29.10 -0.06 2.54
CA ALA A 31 29.05 1.23 3.23
C ALA A 31 29.15 1.09 4.76
N ASN A 32 28.53 0.05 5.33
CA ASN A 32 28.61 -0.23 6.76
C ASN A 32 30.02 -0.69 7.22
N GLU A 33 30.79 -1.41 6.38
CA GLU A 33 32.19 -1.77 6.69
C GLU A 33 33.07 -0.52 6.71
N VAL A 34 32.88 0.39 5.75
CA VAL A 34 33.59 1.68 5.76
C VAL A 34 33.20 2.49 7.00
N ALA A 35 31.91 2.56 7.30
CA ALA A 35 31.38 3.35 8.42
C ALA A 35 31.82 2.82 9.79
N CYS A 36 31.79 1.51 10.00
CA CYS A 36 32.00 0.88 11.30
C CYS A 36 33.41 0.34 11.52
N THR A 37 34.22 0.22 10.47
CA THR A 37 35.56 -0.35 10.58
C THR A 37 36.60 0.61 10.03
N LEU A 38 36.54 0.96 8.74
CA LEU A 38 37.58 1.77 8.10
C LEU A 38 37.66 3.18 8.72
N ARG A 39 36.52 3.83 8.97
CA ARG A 39 36.45 5.15 9.63
C ARG A 39 36.97 5.17 11.07
N LEU A 40 37.02 4.02 11.74
CA LEU A 40 37.41 3.94 13.15
C LEU A 40 38.90 3.63 13.35
N VAL A 41 39.67 3.51 12.27
CA VAL A 41 41.12 3.21 12.33
C VAL A 41 41.92 4.36 12.95
N ASP A 42 41.73 5.59 12.46
CA ASP A 42 42.41 6.79 12.95
C ASP A 42 41.66 8.09 12.57
N LYS A 43 42.10 9.23 13.12
CA LYS A 43 41.46 10.54 12.93
C LYS A 43 41.50 11.04 11.48
N ALA A 44 42.59 10.82 10.75
CA ALA A 44 42.72 11.26 9.36
C ALA A 44 41.79 10.44 8.46
N THR A 45 41.73 9.12 8.68
CA THR A 45 40.79 8.24 7.98
C THR A 45 39.33 8.60 8.30
N ALA A 46 39.01 8.93 9.57
CA ALA A 46 37.68 9.39 9.97
C ALA A 46 37.25 10.67 9.25
N GLU A 47 38.18 11.61 9.05
CA GLU A 47 37.93 12.87 8.32
C GLU A 47 37.74 12.63 6.82
N GLN A 48 38.59 11.79 6.21
CA GLN A 48 38.51 11.49 4.77
C GLN A 48 37.15 10.91 4.35
N PHE A 49 36.56 10.08 5.22
CA PHE A 49 35.26 9.43 4.99
C PHE A 49 34.12 10.09 5.79
N ARG A 50 34.25 11.36 6.22
CA ARG A 50 33.16 12.16 6.81
C ARG A 50 32.19 12.62 5.71
N ARG A 51 31.55 11.67 5.04
CA ARG A 51 30.59 11.90 3.97
C ARG A 51 29.22 11.39 4.40
N PRO A 52 28.11 11.97 3.88
CA PRO A 52 26.76 11.51 4.22
C PRO A 52 26.53 10.02 3.97
N GLU A 53 27.16 9.48 2.93
CA GLU A 53 27.10 8.05 2.55
C GLU A 53 27.58 7.09 3.66
N PHE A 54 28.56 7.50 4.47
CA PHE A 54 29.09 6.70 5.59
C PHE A 54 28.66 7.26 6.96
N GLY A 55 27.86 8.32 6.98
CA GLY A 55 27.40 9.01 8.20
C GLY A 55 26.29 8.26 8.93
N THR A 56 25.60 7.33 8.26
CA THR A 56 24.48 6.57 8.84
C THR A 56 24.63 5.09 8.52
N VAL A 57 24.65 4.25 9.56
CA VAL A 57 24.70 2.79 9.43
C VAL A 57 23.31 2.28 9.04
N ARG A 58 23.21 1.56 7.92
CA ARG A 58 21.95 1.02 7.40
C ARG A 58 21.79 -0.43 7.85
N LEU A 59 20.92 -0.70 8.81
CA LEU A 59 20.72 -2.04 9.37
C LEU A 59 20.12 -3.05 8.36
N SER A 60 19.49 -2.58 7.29
CA SER A 60 19.03 -3.44 6.18
C SER A 60 20.16 -3.97 5.31
N GLN A 61 21.40 -3.50 5.51
CA GLN A 61 22.60 -4.02 4.88
C GLN A 61 23.45 -4.71 5.94
N PRO A 62 24.30 -5.68 5.57
CA PRO A 62 25.20 -6.33 6.52
C PRO A 62 26.00 -5.30 7.32
N VAL A 63 25.93 -5.40 8.65
CA VAL A 63 26.76 -4.60 9.58
C VAL A 63 27.87 -5.50 10.09
N PRO A 64 29.11 -5.03 10.24
CA PRO A 64 30.20 -5.85 10.77
C PRO A 64 29.84 -6.40 12.15
N PRO A 65 30.01 -7.72 12.41
CA PRO A 65 29.59 -8.36 13.67
C PRO A 65 30.10 -7.65 14.92
N HIS A 66 31.37 -7.25 14.95
CA HIS A 66 31.96 -6.56 16.09
C HIS A 66 31.25 -5.24 16.43
N ALA A 67 30.87 -4.46 15.41
CA ALA A 67 30.21 -3.17 15.59
C ALA A 67 28.74 -3.36 16.02
N PHE A 68 28.06 -4.36 15.44
CA PHE A 68 26.70 -4.69 15.82
C PHE A 68 26.62 -5.19 17.27
N THR A 69 27.51 -6.10 17.67
CA THR A 69 27.62 -6.60 19.05
C THR A 69 28.02 -5.49 20.02
N TRP A 70 28.91 -4.58 19.62
CA TRP A 70 29.25 -3.43 20.47
C TRP A 70 28.01 -2.59 20.82
N ARG A 71 27.09 -2.40 19.87
CA ARG A 71 25.86 -1.63 20.07
C ARG A 71 24.76 -2.41 20.78
N TRP A 72 24.52 -3.67 20.40
CA TRP A 72 23.34 -4.44 20.79
C TRP A 72 23.63 -5.65 21.68
N GLY A 73 24.89 -6.06 21.83
CA GLY A 73 25.26 -7.28 22.56
C GLY A 73 25.20 -7.17 24.09
N ARG A 74 24.98 -5.97 24.64
CA ARG A 74 24.87 -5.77 26.10
C ARG A 74 23.44 -6.08 26.58
N PRO A 75 23.27 -6.70 27.76
CA PRO A 75 21.96 -6.86 28.38
C PRO A 75 21.23 -5.52 28.49
N GLY A 76 19.98 -5.48 28.04
CA GLY A 76 19.16 -4.28 28.08
C GLY A 76 19.50 -3.20 27.03
N ALA A 77 20.36 -3.48 26.04
CA ALA A 77 20.68 -2.54 24.97
C ALA A 77 19.44 -2.02 24.19
N ALA A 78 18.36 -2.80 24.14
CA ALA A 78 17.10 -2.41 23.52
C ALA A 78 15.99 -1.99 24.51
N CYS A 79 16.27 -1.90 25.82
CA CYS A 79 15.25 -1.55 26.83
C CYS A 79 14.66 -0.15 26.61
N GLY A 80 15.47 0.80 26.12
CA GLY A 80 15.00 2.15 25.79
C GLY A 80 14.23 2.27 24.47
N LEU A 81 14.05 1.16 23.73
CA LEU A 81 13.28 1.16 22.48
C LEU A 81 11.82 0.78 22.74
N THR A 82 10.90 1.41 22.01
CA THR A 82 9.50 0.95 21.95
C THR A 82 9.42 -0.41 21.27
N VAL A 83 8.33 -1.15 21.51
CA VAL A 83 8.09 -2.45 20.87
C VAL A 83 8.18 -2.34 19.34
N ALA A 84 7.59 -1.31 18.74
CA ALA A 84 7.65 -1.05 17.30
C ALA A 84 9.09 -0.86 16.79
N LYS A 85 9.94 -0.09 17.51
CA LYS A 85 11.35 0.09 17.15
C LYS A 85 12.16 -1.20 17.31
N ARG A 86 11.82 -2.04 18.29
CA ARG A 86 12.44 -3.37 18.44
C ARG A 86 12.07 -4.29 17.29
N TRP A 87 10.82 -4.29 16.85
CA TRP A 87 10.42 -5.02 15.64
C TRP A 87 11.16 -4.51 14.40
N GLN A 88 11.30 -3.20 14.24
CA GLN A 88 12.05 -2.62 13.13
C GLN A 88 13.54 -3.05 13.15
N LEU A 89 14.19 -3.05 14.31
CA LEU A 89 15.55 -3.57 14.48
C LEU A 89 15.67 -5.01 13.99
N LEU A 90 14.74 -5.89 14.44
CA LEU A 90 14.74 -7.30 14.06
C LEU A 90 14.51 -7.49 12.56
N SER A 91 13.49 -6.83 11.98
CA SER A 91 13.17 -6.93 10.56
C SER A 91 14.28 -6.42 9.66
N LEU A 92 14.91 -5.28 9.99
CA LEU A 92 16.05 -4.75 9.23
C LEU A 92 17.25 -5.70 9.29
N THR A 93 17.54 -6.24 10.48
CA THR A 93 18.66 -7.18 10.64
C THR A 93 18.42 -8.48 9.88
N ALA A 94 17.20 -9.01 9.87
CA ALA A 94 16.86 -10.18 9.06
C ALA A 94 16.94 -9.90 7.55
N ALA A 95 16.48 -8.71 7.12
CA ALA A 95 16.61 -8.27 5.74
C ALA A 95 18.07 -8.05 5.29
N SER A 96 19.02 -7.94 6.22
CA SER A 96 20.45 -7.83 5.90
C SER A 96 21.11 -9.17 5.56
N GLY A 97 20.49 -10.30 5.95
CA GLY A 97 21.06 -11.64 5.78
C GLY A 97 22.15 -12.02 6.79
N SER A 98 22.51 -11.15 7.75
CA SER A 98 23.49 -11.47 8.78
C SER A 98 22.89 -12.30 9.92
N VAL A 99 23.07 -13.62 9.86
CA VAL A 99 22.58 -14.58 10.87
C VAL A 99 23.10 -14.26 12.27
N PHE A 100 24.39 -13.96 12.39
CA PHE A 100 25.02 -13.65 13.68
C PHE A 100 24.43 -12.38 14.32
N ASN A 101 24.24 -11.32 13.51
CA ASN A 101 23.64 -10.09 14.01
C ASN A 101 22.17 -10.32 14.39
N LEU A 102 21.44 -11.15 13.63
CA LEU A 102 20.05 -11.46 13.97
C LEU A 102 19.95 -12.18 15.31
N GLN A 103 20.80 -13.17 15.58
CA GLN A 103 20.84 -13.84 16.88
C GLN A 103 21.10 -12.83 18.01
N THR A 104 22.07 -11.94 17.82
CA THR A 104 22.36 -10.85 18.77
C THR A 104 21.14 -9.93 18.96
N ALA A 105 20.46 -9.57 17.87
CA ALA A 105 19.29 -8.71 17.90
C ALA A 105 18.09 -9.37 18.60
N ILE A 106 17.85 -10.66 18.39
CA ILE A 106 16.79 -11.43 19.06
C ILE A 106 17.04 -11.46 20.57
N SER A 107 18.27 -11.75 20.99
CA SER A 107 18.64 -11.72 22.41
C SER A 107 18.48 -10.33 23.03
N ALA A 108 18.80 -9.28 22.28
CA ALA A 108 18.70 -7.90 22.77
C ALA A 108 17.25 -7.39 22.83
N ALA A 109 16.42 -7.75 21.85
CA ALA A 109 15.08 -7.20 21.69
C ALA A 109 14.07 -7.71 22.72
N GLY A 110 14.22 -8.96 23.19
CA GLY A 110 13.31 -9.55 24.17
C GLY A 110 11.85 -9.62 23.69
N CYS A 111 11.61 -9.61 22.38
CA CYS A 111 10.30 -9.76 21.76
C CYS A 111 10.37 -10.67 20.53
N LYS A 112 9.26 -11.37 20.23
CA LYS A 112 9.09 -12.21 19.04
C LYS A 112 8.12 -11.53 18.07
N THR A 113 8.40 -11.58 16.77
CA THR A 113 7.45 -11.16 15.72
C THR A 113 7.68 -11.97 14.45
N ASP A 114 6.61 -12.50 13.86
CA ASP A 114 6.70 -13.29 12.63
C ASP A 114 7.04 -12.43 11.39
N ARG A 115 6.94 -11.10 11.50
CA ARG A 115 7.36 -10.13 10.48
C ARG A 115 8.86 -10.21 10.13
N ILE A 116 9.67 -10.81 10.99
CA ILE A 116 11.10 -11.05 10.71
C ILE A 116 11.25 -12.04 9.54
N ALA A 117 10.41 -13.08 9.49
CA ALA A 117 10.42 -14.05 8.40
C ALA A 117 9.98 -13.40 7.09
N TYR A 118 8.93 -12.57 7.12
CA TYR A 118 8.54 -11.74 5.99
C TYR A 118 9.69 -10.86 5.47
N ALA A 119 10.42 -10.18 6.36
CA ALA A 119 11.55 -9.32 5.97
C ALA A 119 12.70 -10.12 5.33
N ALA A 120 13.03 -11.29 5.88
CA ALA A 120 14.04 -12.19 5.33
C ALA A 120 13.64 -12.71 3.93
N GLY A 121 12.36 -13.09 3.78
CA GLY A 121 11.79 -13.54 2.52
C GLY A 121 11.82 -12.45 1.45
N ARG A 122 11.38 -11.24 1.80
CA ARG A 122 11.39 -10.06 0.92
C ARG A 122 12.80 -9.70 0.46
N ALA A 123 13.79 -9.83 1.34
CA ALA A 123 15.20 -9.61 1.01
C ALA A 123 15.81 -10.74 0.14
N GLY A 124 15.21 -11.94 0.12
CA GLY A 124 15.69 -13.06 -0.68
C GLY A 124 16.71 -13.96 0.03
N HIS A 125 16.78 -13.95 1.35
CA HIS A 125 17.79 -14.68 2.11
C HIS A 125 17.31 -16.08 2.53
N LEU A 126 17.50 -17.09 1.67
CA LEU A 126 17.10 -18.48 1.96
C LEU A 126 17.63 -18.99 3.29
N GLY A 127 18.95 -18.92 3.53
CA GLY A 127 19.55 -19.40 4.78
C GLY A 127 18.98 -18.73 6.04
N MET A 128 18.62 -17.45 5.94
CA MET A 128 17.96 -16.72 7.03
C MET A 128 16.54 -17.24 7.27
N CYS A 129 15.77 -17.48 6.21
CA CYS A 129 14.42 -18.02 6.32
C CYS A 129 14.43 -19.41 6.98
N LEU A 130 15.42 -20.25 6.64
CA LEU A 130 15.58 -21.59 7.23
C LEU A 130 15.97 -21.54 8.70
N LEU A 131 16.93 -20.68 9.05
CA LEU A 131 17.28 -20.45 10.44
C LEU A 131 16.06 -20.01 11.26
N LEU A 132 15.24 -19.10 10.72
CA LEU A 132 14.02 -18.65 11.39
C LEU A 132 13.01 -19.79 11.56
N ALA A 133 12.85 -20.67 10.57
CA ALA A 133 12.01 -21.87 10.72
C ALA A 133 12.52 -22.78 11.84
N ASP A 134 13.83 -23.01 11.95
CA ASP A 134 14.43 -23.81 13.02
C ASP A 134 14.23 -23.17 14.41
N LEU A 135 14.14 -21.84 14.47
CA LEU A 135 13.80 -21.06 15.67
C LEU A 135 12.28 -21.02 15.96
N GLY A 136 11.46 -21.73 15.18
CA GLY A 136 10.00 -21.81 15.36
C GLY A 136 9.23 -20.58 14.90
N TYR A 137 9.74 -19.85 13.90
CA TYR A 137 8.98 -18.82 13.17
C TYR A 137 8.20 -19.45 12.01
N ASN A 138 7.06 -18.84 11.67
CA ASN A 138 6.25 -19.31 10.56
C ASN A 138 6.91 -19.00 9.20
N LEU A 139 7.28 -20.03 8.46
CA LEU A 139 7.91 -19.88 7.14
C LEU A 139 6.91 -19.40 6.06
N GLY A 140 5.60 -19.47 6.30
CA GLY A 140 4.57 -18.90 5.43
C GLY A 140 4.75 -17.39 5.20
N GLU A 141 5.08 -16.64 6.26
CA GLU A 141 5.38 -15.20 6.18
C GLU A 141 6.60 -14.92 5.29
N ALA A 142 7.61 -15.80 5.30
CA ALA A 142 8.76 -15.68 4.41
C ALA A 142 8.37 -15.90 2.94
N VAL A 143 7.44 -16.81 2.65
CA VAL A 143 6.92 -17.02 1.29
C VAL A 143 6.12 -15.79 0.83
N GLU A 144 5.29 -15.22 1.70
CA GLU A 144 4.56 -13.97 1.42
C GLU A 144 5.51 -12.81 1.13
N GLY A 145 6.55 -12.64 1.94
CA GLY A 145 7.58 -11.61 1.73
C GLY A 145 8.34 -11.82 0.42
N ALA A 146 8.71 -13.07 0.12
CA ALA A 146 9.35 -13.44 -1.14
C ALA A 146 8.44 -13.14 -2.33
N ALA A 147 7.14 -13.42 -2.22
CA ALA A 147 6.16 -13.14 -3.27
C ALA A 147 5.97 -11.65 -3.51
N ALA A 148 5.87 -10.86 -2.42
CA ALA A 148 5.78 -9.40 -2.48
C ALA A 148 7.03 -8.72 -3.07
N ALA A 149 8.15 -9.43 -3.19
CA ALA A 149 9.39 -8.94 -3.81
C ALA A 149 9.76 -9.69 -5.11
N GLY A 150 8.88 -10.55 -5.62
CA GLY A 150 9.08 -11.23 -6.90
C GLY A 150 10.20 -12.27 -6.87
N ARG A 151 10.51 -12.84 -5.70
CA ARG A 151 11.61 -13.81 -5.52
C ARG A 151 11.15 -15.23 -5.86
N LEU A 152 10.81 -15.49 -7.13
CA LEU A 152 10.25 -16.78 -7.56
C LEU A 152 11.07 -17.99 -7.12
N ALA A 153 12.40 -17.97 -7.32
CA ALA A 153 13.27 -19.07 -6.92
C ALA A 153 13.18 -19.36 -5.41
N LEU A 154 13.14 -18.32 -4.58
CA LEU A 154 12.97 -18.49 -3.13
C LEU A 154 11.58 -19.04 -2.78
N CYS A 155 10.51 -18.55 -3.42
CA CYS A 155 9.17 -19.11 -3.23
C CYS A 155 9.15 -20.61 -3.54
N VAL A 156 9.76 -21.03 -4.66
CA VAL A 156 9.87 -22.44 -5.06
C VAL A 156 10.64 -23.24 -4.01
N ASP A 157 11.83 -22.79 -3.61
CA ASP A 157 12.71 -23.47 -2.66
C ASP A 157 12.08 -23.65 -1.27
N LEU A 158 11.31 -22.64 -0.83
CA LEU A 158 10.58 -22.72 0.43
C LEU A 158 9.42 -23.71 0.30
N LEU A 159 8.58 -23.57 -0.72
CA LEU A 159 7.36 -24.37 -0.91
C LEU A 159 7.60 -25.87 -1.13
N GLN A 160 8.79 -26.28 -1.55
CA GLN A 160 9.16 -27.71 -1.67
C GLN A 160 9.32 -28.42 -0.31
N ARG A 161 9.29 -27.68 0.82
CA ARG A 161 9.56 -28.21 2.16
C ARG A 161 8.26 -28.68 2.84
N ARG A 162 8.29 -29.88 3.43
CA ARG A 162 7.12 -30.72 3.80
C ARG A 162 6.20 -30.23 4.94
N ALA A 163 6.32 -29.00 5.43
CA ALA A 163 5.54 -28.52 6.59
C ALA A 163 5.12 -27.05 6.47
N LEU A 164 4.52 -26.68 5.35
CA LEU A 164 4.09 -25.30 5.10
C LEU A 164 2.57 -25.19 4.98
N HIS A 165 1.99 -24.42 5.91
CA HIS A 165 0.69 -23.79 5.69
C HIS A 165 0.96 -22.44 5.01
N THR A 166 1.02 -22.45 3.69
CA THR A 166 1.13 -21.22 2.90
C THR A 166 -0.22 -20.88 2.30
N ASP A 167 -0.65 -19.64 2.50
CA ASP A 167 -1.80 -19.08 1.80
C ASP A 167 -1.38 -18.62 0.39
N PHE A 168 -1.62 -19.48 -0.61
CA PHE A 168 -1.33 -19.18 -2.01
C PHE A 168 -2.15 -17.99 -2.53
N ASP A 169 -3.35 -17.75 -1.99
CA ASP A 169 -4.20 -16.62 -2.37
C ASP A 169 -3.55 -15.30 -1.96
N GLN A 170 -3.11 -15.24 -0.70
CA GLN A 170 -2.44 -14.07 -0.17
C GLN A 170 -1.11 -13.80 -0.87
N CYS A 171 -0.33 -14.85 -1.15
CA CYS A 171 0.92 -14.72 -1.92
C CYS A 171 0.67 -14.19 -3.34
N ALA A 172 -0.38 -14.67 -4.02
CA ALA A 172 -0.78 -14.18 -5.34
C ALA A 172 -1.17 -12.70 -5.31
N LYS A 173 -1.98 -12.29 -4.33
CA LYS A 173 -2.39 -10.88 -4.13
C LYS A 173 -1.18 -9.97 -3.90
N LEU A 174 -0.26 -10.37 -3.03
CA LEU A 174 0.96 -9.60 -2.76
C LEU A 174 1.86 -9.49 -3.99
N ALA A 175 2.03 -10.58 -4.75
CA ALA A 175 2.79 -10.55 -6.00
C ALA A 175 2.13 -9.63 -7.04
N ALA A 176 0.81 -9.73 -7.23
CA ALA A 176 0.06 -8.89 -8.16
C ALA A 176 0.11 -7.40 -7.80
N ALA A 177 -0.12 -7.06 -6.52
CA ALA A 177 -0.08 -5.67 -6.06
C ALA A 177 1.31 -5.02 -6.20
N ASN A 178 2.38 -5.82 -6.31
CA ASN A 178 3.76 -5.36 -6.55
C ASN A 178 4.22 -5.60 -8.01
N GLY A 179 3.33 -6.04 -8.91
CA GLY A 179 3.63 -6.22 -10.33
C GLY A 179 4.49 -7.45 -10.68
N HIS A 180 4.58 -8.43 -9.79
CA HIS A 180 5.41 -9.63 -9.97
C HIS A 180 4.65 -10.77 -10.65
N VAL A 181 4.44 -10.64 -11.96
CA VAL A 181 3.58 -11.52 -12.77
C VAL A 181 4.01 -13.00 -12.74
N GLU A 182 5.31 -13.30 -12.78
CA GLU A 182 5.79 -14.69 -12.75
C GLU A 182 5.43 -15.41 -11.43
N VAL A 183 5.55 -14.70 -10.29
CA VAL A 183 5.17 -15.25 -8.99
C VAL A 183 3.66 -15.36 -8.88
N LEU A 184 2.93 -14.35 -9.37
CA LEU A 184 1.47 -14.38 -9.45
C LEU A 184 0.98 -15.65 -10.16
N ASP A 185 1.49 -15.92 -11.37
CA ASP A 185 1.09 -17.10 -12.16
C ASP A 185 1.43 -18.41 -11.44
N TYR A 186 2.62 -18.49 -10.82
CA TYR A 186 3.06 -19.65 -10.06
C TYR A 186 2.15 -19.94 -8.84
N MET A 187 1.67 -18.89 -8.16
CA MET A 187 0.78 -19.01 -7.00
C MET A 187 -0.65 -19.34 -7.41
N VAL A 188 -1.18 -18.70 -8.46
CA VAL A 188 -2.54 -18.93 -8.97
C VAL A 188 -2.74 -20.37 -9.44
N GLN A 189 -1.74 -20.95 -10.11
CA GLN A 189 -1.76 -22.35 -10.52
C GLN A 189 -1.97 -23.33 -9.34
N ARG A 190 -1.58 -22.93 -8.11
CA ARG A 190 -1.73 -23.75 -6.89
C ARG A 190 -2.96 -23.38 -6.06
N ALA A 191 -3.46 -22.16 -6.20
CA ALA A 191 -4.58 -21.64 -5.44
C ALA A 191 -5.96 -22.20 -5.86
N ALA A 192 -6.01 -22.97 -6.97
CA ALA A 192 -7.22 -23.54 -7.57
C ALA A 192 -8.34 -22.49 -7.72
N LEU A 193 -8.00 -21.38 -8.40
CA LEU A 193 -8.88 -20.23 -8.55
C LEU A 193 -10.12 -20.58 -9.40
N GLU A 194 -11.31 -20.44 -8.80
CA GLU A 194 -12.57 -20.59 -9.52
C GLU A 194 -12.85 -19.36 -10.40
N ARG A 195 -13.08 -19.59 -11.69
CA ARG A 195 -13.45 -18.53 -12.64
C ARG A 195 -14.76 -17.87 -12.24
N GLY A 196 -14.80 -16.54 -12.29
CA GLY A 196 -15.95 -15.72 -11.92
C GLY A 196 -16.25 -15.68 -10.41
N GLY A 197 -15.49 -16.42 -9.60
CA GLY A 197 -15.64 -16.46 -8.15
C GLY A 197 -15.07 -15.22 -7.45
N MET A 198 -15.49 -15.00 -6.20
CA MET A 198 -15.08 -13.82 -5.42
C MET A 198 -13.56 -13.70 -5.26
N ARG A 199 -12.84 -14.83 -5.13
CA ARG A 199 -11.37 -14.83 -5.02
C ARG A 199 -10.69 -14.33 -6.29
N ALA A 200 -11.21 -14.67 -7.47
CA ALA A 200 -10.70 -14.18 -8.75
C ALA A 200 -10.85 -12.66 -8.87
N TRP A 201 -12.02 -12.18 -8.45
CA TRP A 201 -12.38 -10.77 -8.37
C TRP A 201 -11.50 -9.97 -7.41
N GLN A 202 -11.23 -10.50 -6.21
CA GLN A 202 -10.30 -9.90 -5.26
C GLN A 202 -8.86 -9.90 -5.77
N LEU A 203 -8.42 -10.96 -6.47
CA LEU A 203 -7.08 -10.99 -7.04
C LEU A 203 -6.94 -10.00 -8.20
N LEU A 204 -8.00 -9.84 -9.01
CA LEU A 204 -8.05 -8.89 -10.10
C LEU A 204 -7.86 -7.44 -9.61
N LEU A 205 -8.37 -7.10 -8.42
CA LEU A 205 -8.11 -5.83 -7.75
C LEU A 205 -6.60 -5.59 -7.59
N SER A 206 -5.87 -6.57 -7.05
CA SER A 206 -4.42 -6.50 -6.87
C SER A 206 -3.68 -6.40 -8.20
N VAL A 207 -4.17 -7.07 -9.25
CA VAL A 207 -3.61 -6.96 -10.61
C VAL A 207 -3.81 -5.56 -11.18
N ALA A 208 -5.01 -4.98 -11.05
CA ALA A 208 -5.29 -3.62 -11.50
C ALA A 208 -4.41 -2.58 -10.77
N GLN A 209 -4.18 -2.81 -9.48
CA GLN A 209 -3.30 -1.99 -8.66
C GLN A 209 -1.84 -2.07 -9.11
N GLY A 210 -1.25 -3.26 -9.25
CA GLY A 210 0.21 -3.39 -9.35
C GLY A 210 0.79 -3.86 -10.69
N CYS A 211 0.02 -4.57 -11.52
CA CYS A 211 0.51 -5.12 -12.79
C CYS A 211 0.21 -4.19 -13.97
N ASP A 212 0.86 -4.40 -15.12
CA ASP A 212 0.57 -3.64 -16.34
C ASP A 212 -0.81 -4.00 -16.96
N LEU A 213 -1.24 -3.18 -17.93
CA LEU A 213 -2.48 -3.32 -18.67
C LEU A 213 -2.56 -4.66 -19.40
N ALA A 214 -1.46 -5.13 -19.98
CA ALA A 214 -1.43 -6.40 -20.70
C ALA A 214 -1.76 -7.58 -19.77
N THR A 215 -1.20 -7.56 -18.56
CA THR A 215 -1.50 -8.55 -17.52
C THR A 215 -2.95 -8.43 -17.05
N LEU A 216 -3.44 -7.21 -16.79
CA LEU A 216 -4.83 -6.97 -16.42
C LEU A 216 -5.80 -7.54 -17.48
N GLN A 217 -5.55 -7.25 -18.76
CA GLN A 217 -6.33 -7.76 -19.89
C GLN A 217 -6.33 -9.28 -19.99
N ARG A 218 -5.18 -9.93 -19.72
CA ARG A 218 -5.09 -11.39 -19.66
C ARG A 218 -5.92 -11.93 -18.49
N CYS A 219 -5.73 -11.41 -17.29
CA CYS A 219 -6.41 -11.86 -16.08
C CYS A 219 -7.93 -11.72 -16.17
N VAL A 220 -8.44 -10.61 -16.72
CA VAL A 220 -9.89 -10.46 -16.95
C VAL A 220 -10.43 -11.54 -17.89
N ARG A 221 -9.74 -11.80 -19.01
CA ARG A 221 -10.15 -12.85 -19.97
C ARG A 221 -10.11 -14.25 -19.36
N GLU A 222 -9.10 -14.53 -18.54
CA GLU A 222 -8.89 -15.86 -17.98
C GLU A 222 -9.76 -16.15 -16.75
N TRP A 223 -10.04 -15.13 -15.93
CA TRP A 223 -10.64 -15.31 -14.61
C TRP A 223 -12.05 -14.74 -14.48
N VAL A 224 -12.45 -13.79 -15.32
CA VAL A 224 -13.75 -13.10 -15.23
C VAL A 224 -14.64 -13.39 -16.42
N ASP A 225 -14.10 -13.32 -17.65
CA ASP A 225 -14.90 -13.58 -18.84
C ASP A 225 -15.42 -15.01 -18.87
N SER A 226 -16.73 -15.15 -19.09
CA SER A 226 -17.35 -16.45 -19.35
C SER A 226 -17.06 -16.87 -20.80
N PRO A 227 -16.72 -18.14 -21.07
CA PRO A 227 -16.58 -18.63 -22.44
C PRO A 227 -17.86 -18.47 -23.28
N ALA A 228 -19.04 -18.42 -22.66
CA ALA A 228 -20.32 -18.27 -23.34
C ALA A 228 -20.58 -16.85 -23.91
N ALA A 229 -19.95 -15.81 -23.33
CA ALA A 229 -20.11 -14.43 -23.80
C ALA A 229 -19.36 -14.16 -25.12
N ALA A 230 -18.31 -14.94 -25.41
CA ALA A 230 -17.56 -14.86 -26.65
C ALA A 230 -18.35 -15.40 -27.86
N GLU A 231 -19.21 -16.41 -27.67
CA GLU A 231 -20.05 -16.98 -28.73
C GLU A 231 -21.27 -16.10 -29.06
N ALA A 232 -21.83 -15.39 -28.07
CA ALA A 232 -22.96 -14.48 -28.26
C ALA A 232 -22.61 -13.21 -29.07
N SER A 233 -21.32 -12.86 -29.19
CA SER A 233 -20.85 -11.69 -29.95
C SER A 233 -20.71 -11.95 -31.46
N VAL A 234 -20.91 -13.18 -31.94
CA VAL A 234 -20.71 -13.57 -33.35
C VAL A 234 -22.02 -13.66 -34.14
N VAL A 235 -23.17 -13.37 -33.55
CA VAL A 235 -24.46 -13.42 -34.27
C VAL A 235 -24.71 -12.09 -35.01
N PRO A 236 -24.72 -12.06 -36.36
CA PRO A 236 -25.09 -10.85 -37.10
C PRO A 236 -26.60 -10.58 -36.96
N PRO A 237 -27.05 -9.31 -37.03
CA PRO A 237 -28.45 -8.96 -36.88
C PRO A 237 -29.32 -9.55 -38.01
N PRO A 238 -30.56 -9.97 -37.74
CA PRO A 238 -31.45 -10.45 -38.78
C PRO A 238 -31.87 -9.29 -39.68
N GLU A 239 -31.60 -9.42 -40.98
CA GLU A 239 -32.12 -8.52 -42.01
C GLU A 239 -33.64 -8.71 -42.15
N GLY A 240 -34.36 -7.59 -42.07
CA GLY A 240 -35.62 -7.39 -42.78
C GLY A 240 -36.89 -7.98 -42.16
N VAL A 241 -37.63 -7.16 -41.41
CA VAL A 241 -39.10 -7.12 -41.56
C VAL A 241 -39.60 -5.70 -41.37
N ALA A 242 -40.31 -5.24 -42.38
CA ALA A 242 -40.75 -3.87 -42.60
C ALA A 242 -41.90 -3.45 -41.68
N ALA A 243 -41.89 -2.16 -41.34
CA ALA A 243 -42.99 -1.44 -40.73
C ALA A 243 -44.21 -1.37 -41.66
N VAL A 244 -45.41 -1.50 -41.08
CA VAL A 244 -46.65 -1.03 -41.71
C VAL A 244 -47.49 -0.29 -40.67
N ALA A 245 -47.95 0.89 -41.04
CA ALA A 245 -48.66 1.85 -40.21
C ALA A 245 -50.17 1.92 -40.55
N GLY A 246 -50.98 2.15 -39.50
CA GLY A 246 -52.27 2.87 -39.52
C GLY A 246 -53.57 2.05 -39.47
N PRO A 247 -54.75 2.64 -39.15
CA PRO A 247 -55.01 3.91 -38.44
C PRO A 247 -55.99 3.78 -37.25
N ALA A 248 -56.19 4.90 -36.53
CA ALA A 248 -57.03 5.07 -35.35
C ALA A 248 -58.54 5.06 -35.63
N VAL A 249 -59.32 4.46 -34.74
CA VAL A 249 -60.77 4.70 -34.59
C VAL A 249 -61.09 4.83 -33.09
N ALA A 250 -61.67 5.97 -32.72
CA ALA A 250 -62.22 6.22 -31.38
C ALA A 250 -63.63 5.63 -31.28
N VAL A 251 -63.91 4.86 -30.22
CA VAL A 251 -65.28 4.55 -29.79
C VAL A 251 -65.37 4.71 -28.27
N VAL A 252 -66.42 5.42 -27.90
CA VAL A 252 -66.86 5.90 -26.58
C VAL A 252 -67.20 4.74 -25.64
N ALA A 253 -66.83 4.88 -24.36
CA ALA A 253 -67.26 3.99 -23.25
C ALA A 253 -68.78 4.10 -23.00
N PRO A 254 -69.43 3.10 -22.37
CA PRO A 254 -69.55 3.20 -20.91
C PRO A 254 -69.51 1.88 -20.11
N HIS A 255 -68.95 2.02 -18.91
CA HIS A 255 -69.25 1.39 -17.61
C HIS A 255 -69.32 -0.14 -17.39
N ALA A 256 -68.58 -0.50 -16.32
CA ALA A 256 -68.80 -1.56 -15.31
C ALA A 256 -68.07 -2.90 -15.49
N ASP A 257 -67.10 -3.08 -14.58
CA ASP A 257 -66.74 -4.31 -13.86
C ASP A 257 -66.53 -5.62 -14.63
N VAL A 258 -65.26 -5.90 -14.95
CA VAL A 258 -64.65 -7.20 -14.64
C VAL A 258 -63.16 -7.02 -14.36
N ALA A 259 -62.81 -7.21 -13.10
CA ALA A 259 -61.44 -7.32 -12.64
C ALA A 259 -60.79 -8.61 -13.15
N ALA A 260 -59.49 -8.50 -13.41
CA ALA A 260 -58.47 -9.53 -13.27
C ALA A 260 -58.58 -10.81 -14.13
N ALA A 261 -57.76 -10.85 -15.17
CA ALA A 261 -57.00 -12.05 -15.53
C ALA A 261 -55.59 -11.65 -15.99
N VAL A 262 -54.81 -11.07 -15.08
CA VAL A 262 -53.36 -11.14 -15.20
C VAL A 262 -53.03 -12.55 -14.77
N VAL A 263 -52.63 -13.41 -15.73
CA VAL A 263 -52.01 -14.70 -15.40
C VAL A 263 -50.71 -14.36 -14.69
N ALA A 264 -50.75 -14.34 -13.36
CA ALA A 264 -49.56 -14.39 -12.54
C ALA A 264 -48.89 -15.73 -12.87
N VAL A 265 -47.81 -15.67 -13.65
CA VAL A 265 -46.86 -16.78 -13.71
C VAL A 265 -46.24 -16.83 -12.32
N GLU A 266 -46.81 -17.67 -11.46
CA GLU A 266 -46.22 -17.99 -10.16
C GLU A 266 -44.92 -18.73 -10.44
N VAL A 267 -43.81 -17.98 -10.42
CA VAL A 267 -42.47 -18.57 -10.41
C VAL A 267 -42.35 -19.34 -9.09
N PRO A 268 -42.12 -20.66 -9.11
CA PRO A 268 -42.04 -21.46 -7.90
C PRO A 268 -40.95 -20.92 -6.97
N PRO A 269 -41.11 -21.04 -5.63
CA PRO A 269 -40.23 -20.40 -4.65
C PRO A 269 -38.74 -20.80 -4.78
N ALA A 270 -38.45 -21.97 -5.36
CA ALA A 270 -37.09 -22.39 -5.69
C ALA A 270 -36.47 -21.63 -6.87
N GLU A 271 -37.26 -21.32 -7.90
CA GLU A 271 -36.83 -20.49 -9.03
C GLU A 271 -36.72 -19.01 -8.63
N ALA A 272 -37.63 -18.51 -7.78
CA ALA A 272 -37.53 -17.16 -7.21
C ALA A 272 -36.31 -16.99 -6.30
N ALA A 273 -35.96 -18.02 -5.50
CA ALA A 273 -34.73 -18.05 -4.72
C ALA A 273 -33.47 -18.11 -5.62
N GLY A 274 -33.52 -18.85 -6.74
CA GLY A 274 -32.48 -18.87 -7.75
C GLY A 274 -32.24 -17.50 -8.38
N VAL A 275 -33.31 -16.83 -8.82
CA VAL A 275 -33.25 -15.48 -9.43
C VAL A 275 -32.73 -14.43 -8.43
N ALA A 276 -33.12 -14.51 -7.16
CA ALA A 276 -32.62 -13.61 -6.12
C ALA A 276 -31.12 -13.85 -5.82
N ALA A 277 -30.68 -15.11 -5.80
CA ALA A 277 -29.27 -15.46 -5.63
C ALA A 277 -28.42 -15.01 -6.83
N ASP A 278 -28.92 -15.15 -8.04
CA ASP A 278 -28.26 -14.67 -9.26
C ASP A 278 -28.16 -13.15 -9.30
N ALA A 279 -29.21 -12.44 -8.90
CA ALA A 279 -29.20 -10.98 -8.77
C ALA A 279 -28.20 -10.50 -7.69
N ALA A 280 -28.14 -11.18 -6.54
CA ALA A 280 -27.17 -10.85 -5.49
C ALA A 280 -25.72 -11.13 -5.93
N ALA A 281 -25.50 -12.22 -6.67
CA ALA A 281 -24.20 -12.52 -7.26
C ALA A 281 -23.79 -11.47 -8.30
N GLU A 282 -24.74 -10.98 -9.10
CA GLU A 282 -24.48 -9.94 -10.10
C GLU A 282 -24.19 -8.57 -9.47
N GLU A 283 -24.89 -8.20 -8.40
CA GLU A 283 -24.57 -7.00 -7.63
C GLU A 283 -23.19 -7.11 -6.99
N ALA A 284 -22.83 -8.27 -6.42
CA ALA A 284 -21.49 -8.50 -5.87
C ALA A 284 -20.38 -8.38 -6.92
N ARG A 285 -20.61 -8.87 -8.15
CA ARG A 285 -19.69 -8.70 -9.28
C ARG A 285 -19.59 -7.24 -9.70
N THR A 286 -20.72 -6.53 -9.78
CA THR A 286 -20.76 -5.10 -10.10
C THR A 286 -19.98 -4.29 -9.06
N GLN A 287 -20.16 -4.60 -7.78
CA GLN A 287 -19.42 -3.97 -6.69
C GLN A 287 -17.92 -4.25 -6.78
N MET A 288 -17.51 -5.49 -7.10
CA MET A 288 -16.08 -5.72 -7.34
C MET A 288 -15.56 -4.98 -8.58
N GLY A 289 -16.36 -4.90 -9.65
CA GLY A 289 -16.02 -4.13 -10.83
C GLY A 289 -15.70 -2.67 -10.50
N ARG A 290 -16.46 -2.06 -9.57
CA ARG A 290 -16.17 -0.72 -9.03
C ARG A 290 -14.79 -0.66 -8.38
N TYR A 291 -14.49 -1.61 -7.48
CA TYR A 291 -13.19 -1.64 -6.80
C TYR A 291 -12.03 -1.83 -7.79
N VAL A 292 -12.18 -2.67 -8.82
CA VAL A 292 -11.15 -2.86 -9.85
C VAL A 292 -10.86 -1.56 -10.60
N VAL A 293 -11.89 -0.76 -10.92
CA VAL A 293 -11.71 0.56 -11.54
C VAL A 293 -11.03 1.54 -10.59
N ALA A 294 -11.39 1.54 -9.31
CA ALA A 294 -10.76 2.40 -8.31
C ALA A 294 -9.26 2.08 -8.16
N ALA A 295 -8.91 0.80 -8.03
CA ALA A 295 -7.52 0.35 -7.95
C ALA A 295 -6.71 0.67 -9.22
N ALA A 296 -7.33 0.59 -10.40
CA ALA A 296 -6.69 1.02 -11.65
C ALA A 296 -6.39 2.53 -11.63
N ALA A 297 -7.33 3.35 -11.16
CA ALA A 297 -7.16 4.80 -11.02
C ALA A 297 -6.09 5.18 -9.98
N GLY A 298 -5.99 4.42 -8.88
CA GLY A 298 -4.93 4.53 -7.87
C GLY A 298 -3.65 3.77 -8.19
N SER A 299 -3.50 3.20 -9.39
CA SER A 299 -2.33 2.37 -9.70
C SER A 299 -1.06 3.22 -9.82
N PRO A 300 0.06 2.86 -9.16
CA PRO A 300 1.33 3.58 -9.28
C PRO A 300 2.03 3.34 -10.64
N THR A 301 1.54 2.44 -11.48
CA THR A 301 2.14 2.15 -12.79
C THR A 301 1.82 3.27 -13.80
N PRO A 302 2.71 3.57 -14.76
CA PRO A 302 2.54 4.69 -15.70
C PRO A 302 1.34 4.51 -16.66
N ASP A 303 0.84 3.28 -16.83
CA ASP A 303 -0.27 2.92 -17.69
C ASP A 303 -1.64 2.96 -16.99
N TRP A 304 -1.73 3.51 -15.77
CA TRP A 304 -2.97 3.65 -14.99
C TRP A 304 -4.13 4.21 -15.83
N GLN A 305 -3.88 5.24 -16.65
CA GLN A 305 -4.90 5.86 -17.50
C GLN A 305 -5.43 4.87 -18.54
N ALA A 306 -4.54 4.13 -19.19
CA ALA A 306 -4.90 3.14 -20.20
C ALA A 306 -5.68 1.96 -19.58
N LYS A 307 -5.39 1.58 -18.33
CA LYS A 307 -6.21 0.62 -17.57
C LYS A 307 -7.62 1.12 -17.36
N VAL A 308 -7.78 2.35 -16.90
CA VAL A 308 -9.10 2.93 -16.65
C VAL A 308 -9.90 3.03 -17.96
N GLU A 309 -9.30 3.55 -19.03
CA GLU A 309 -9.95 3.63 -20.35
C GLU A 309 -10.38 2.26 -20.88
N TRP A 310 -9.52 1.25 -20.73
CA TRP A 310 -9.83 -0.10 -21.17
C TRP A 310 -10.97 -0.74 -20.34
N LEU A 311 -10.95 -0.55 -19.01
CA LEU A 311 -12.03 -1.03 -18.12
C LEU A 311 -13.36 -0.35 -18.42
N GLU A 312 -13.37 0.95 -18.73
CA GLU A 312 -14.56 1.66 -19.20
C GLU A 312 -15.08 1.07 -20.51
N GLY A 313 -14.20 0.77 -21.47
CA GLY A 313 -14.57 0.09 -22.73
C GLY A 313 -15.18 -1.30 -22.50
N ARG A 314 -14.84 -1.95 -21.39
CA ARG A 314 -15.38 -3.23 -20.92
C ARG A 314 -16.66 -3.09 -20.07
N ARG A 315 -17.20 -1.88 -19.95
CA ARG A 315 -18.40 -1.54 -19.15
C ARG A 315 -18.24 -1.79 -17.65
N PHE A 316 -17.02 -1.76 -17.13
CA PHE A 316 -16.84 -1.74 -15.68
C PHE A 316 -17.43 -0.43 -15.13
N PRO A 317 -18.18 -0.48 -14.01
CA PRO A 317 -18.87 0.68 -13.48
C PRO A 317 -17.88 1.72 -12.96
N ARG A 318 -18.15 2.98 -13.29
CA ARG A 318 -17.50 4.12 -12.62
C ARG A 318 -17.88 4.12 -11.14
N THR A 319 -16.95 4.55 -10.30
CA THR A 319 -17.12 4.57 -8.85
C THR A 319 -16.56 5.86 -8.27
N GLU A 320 -17.10 6.22 -7.11
CA GLU A 320 -16.69 7.40 -6.36
C GLU A 320 -15.30 7.23 -5.72
N ASP A 321 -14.93 5.99 -5.41
CA ASP A 321 -13.64 5.60 -4.85
C ASP A 321 -12.47 5.89 -5.81
N ALA A 322 -12.72 5.98 -7.12
CA ALA A 322 -11.65 6.16 -8.11
C ALA A 322 -10.89 7.48 -7.92
N ILE A 323 -11.59 8.53 -7.49
CA ILE A 323 -10.97 9.84 -7.21
C ILE A 323 -10.21 9.78 -5.89
N THR A 324 -10.75 9.11 -4.88
CA THR A 324 -10.07 8.91 -3.59
C THR A 324 -8.75 8.17 -3.78
N GLU A 325 -8.76 7.05 -4.50
CA GLU A 325 -7.56 6.25 -4.81
C GLU A 325 -6.55 7.04 -5.67
N ALA A 326 -7.03 7.79 -6.66
CA ALA A 326 -6.18 8.66 -7.48
C ALA A 326 -5.52 9.78 -6.66
N ALA A 327 -6.23 10.32 -5.65
CA ALA A 327 -5.72 11.37 -4.77
C ALA A 327 -4.58 10.90 -3.86
N GLU A 328 -4.35 9.59 -3.73
CA GLU A 328 -3.22 9.06 -2.98
C GLU A 328 -1.90 9.03 -3.76
N GLN A 329 -1.96 9.25 -5.07
CA GLN A 329 -0.80 9.11 -5.96
C GLN A 329 0.01 10.41 -6.06
N PRO A 330 1.34 10.34 -6.31
CA PRO A 330 2.18 11.53 -6.41
C PRO A 330 1.77 12.54 -7.50
N ASN A 331 1.00 12.12 -8.50
CA ASN A 331 0.43 12.95 -9.57
C ASN A 331 -1.10 13.09 -9.45
N ALA A 332 -1.63 13.09 -8.22
CA ALA A 332 -3.05 13.18 -7.88
C ALA A 332 -3.79 14.28 -8.64
N LEU A 333 -3.20 15.48 -8.75
CA LEU A 333 -3.79 16.62 -9.46
C LEU A 333 -4.27 16.27 -10.88
N GLU A 334 -3.37 15.70 -11.70
CA GLU A 334 -3.64 15.33 -13.08
C GLU A 334 -4.70 14.23 -13.16
N ARG A 335 -4.55 13.20 -12.31
CA ARG A 335 -5.47 12.06 -12.27
C ARG A 335 -6.89 12.47 -11.90
N CYS A 336 -7.05 13.28 -10.87
CA CYS A 336 -8.34 13.77 -10.40
C CYS A 336 -9.03 14.66 -11.44
N MET A 337 -8.29 15.55 -12.12
CA MET A 337 -8.86 16.35 -13.21
C MET A 337 -9.35 15.47 -14.36
N TRP A 338 -8.53 14.50 -14.78
CA TRP A 338 -8.84 13.59 -15.88
C TRP A 338 -10.09 12.74 -15.58
N LEU A 339 -10.17 12.15 -14.39
CA LEU A 339 -11.34 11.37 -13.95
C LEU A 339 -12.62 12.23 -13.91
N ARG A 340 -12.54 13.46 -13.38
CA ARG A 340 -13.69 14.36 -13.31
C ARG A 340 -14.20 14.77 -14.69
N GLN A 341 -13.31 15.06 -15.64
CA GLN A 341 -13.71 15.37 -17.02
C GLN A 341 -14.45 14.23 -17.71
N ARG A 342 -14.20 12.98 -17.29
CA ARG A 342 -14.88 11.78 -17.80
C ARG A 342 -16.19 11.46 -17.07
N GLY A 343 -16.58 12.28 -16.09
CA GLY A 343 -17.83 12.11 -15.35
C GLY A 343 -17.77 11.02 -14.28
N TYR A 344 -16.59 10.79 -13.68
CA TYR A 344 -16.52 9.97 -12.47
C TYR A 344 -17.27 10.64 -11.31
N PRO A 345 -18.12 9.89 -10.58
CA PRO A 345 -18.77 10.40 -9.38
C PRO A 345 -17.74 10.70 -8.30
N VAL A 346 -18.10 11.55 -7.34
CA VAL A 346 -17.24 11.93 -6.21
C VAL A 346 -17.94 11.52 -4.93
N ALA A 347 -17.19 10.93 -4.01
CA ALA A 347 -17.71 10.44 -2.75
C ALA A 347 -18.21 11.61 -1.89
N ALA A 348 -19.38 11.46 -1.30
CA ALA A 348 -20.01 12.48 -0.46
C ALA A 348 -19.51 12.47 1.00
N ASP A 349 -18.36 11.85 1.28
CA ASP A 349 -17.82 11.67 2.64
C ASP A 349 -16.58 12.54 2.93
N GLY A 350 -16.15 13.34 1.95
CA GLY A 350 -14.93 14.15 2.02
C GLY A 350 -13.63 13.33 1.90
N GLY A 351 -13.71 12.02 1.65
CA GLY A 351 -12.57 11.11 1.51
C GLY A 351 -11.44 11.62 0.60
N PRO A 352 -11.73 12.17 -0.59
CA PRO A 352 -10.71 12.69 -1.50
C PRO A 352 -9.77 13.76 -0.90
N PHE A 353 -10.19 14.49 0.14
CA PHE A 353 -9.38 15.55 0.76
C PHE A 353 -8.43 15.04 1.85
N MET A 354 -8.65 13.84 2.40
CA MET A 354 -7.90 13.33 3.55
C MET A 354 -6.42 13.15 3.23
N ARG A 355 -6.10 12.39 2.18
CA ARG A 355 -4.71 12.07 1.83
C ARG A 355 -3.91 13.31 1.40
N PRO A 356 -4.44 14.20 0.53
CA PRO A 356 -3.76 15.45 0.19
C PRO A 356 -3.53 16.35 1.41
N ALA A 357 -4.45 16.39 2.38
CA ALA A 357 -4.28 17.15 3.62
C ALA A 357 -3.12 16.59 4.47
N GLU A 358 -3.01 15.28 4.62
CA GLU A 358 -1.90 14.63 5.32
C GLU A 358 -0.54 14.90 4.66
N GLN A 359 -0.52 14.94 3.33
CA GLN A 359 0.70 15.14 2.54
C GLN A 359 1.07 16.63 2.35
N SER A 360 0.23 17.56 2.80
CA SER A 360 0.34 18.99 2.50
C SER A 360 0.33 19.30 0.99
N ASP A 361 -0.39 18.50 0.21
CA ASP A 361 -0.57 18.72 -1.23
C ASP A 361 -1.70 19.74 -1.47
N PHE A 362 -1.37 21.01 -1.27
CA PHE A 362 -2.30 22.13 -1.44
C PHE A 362 -2.80 22.27 -2.88
N ALA A 363 -2.01 21.86 -3.88
CA ALA A 363 -2.42 21.93 -5.27
C ALA A 363 -3.57 20.96 -5.56
N THR A 364 -3.45 19.72 -5.07
CA THR A 364 -4.53 18.73 -5.17
C THR A 364 -5.74 19.14 -4.34
N LEU A 365 -5.55 19.64 -3.11
CA LEU A 365 -6.65 20.15 -2.27
C LEU A 365 -7.44 21.28 -2.97
N GLU A 366 -6.76 22.28 -3.50
CA GLU A 366 -7.38 23.39 -4.24
C GLU A 366 -8.11 22.88 -5.48
N CYS A 367 -7.51 21.94 -6.21
CA CYS A 367 -8.15 21.35 -7.36
C CYS A 367 -9.42 20.59 -7.01
N LEU A 368 -9.41 19.76 -5.96
CA LEU A 368 -10.60 19.02 -5.50
C LEU A 368 -11.72 19.98 -5.08
N ALA A 369 -11.38 21.04 -4.34
CA ALA A 369 -12.33 22.09 -3.96
C ALA A 369 -12.92 22.81 -5.20
N ARG A 370 -12.07 23.19 -6.17
CA ARG A 370 -12.49 23.81 -7.43
C ARG A 370 -13.35 22.89 -8.30
N LEU A 371 -13.10 21.59 -8.26
CA LEU A 371 -13.89 20.56 -8.97
C LEU A 371 -15.25 20.28 -8.29
N GLY A 372 -15.55 20.97 -7.19
CA GLY A 372 -16.79 20.85 -6.44
C GLY A 372 -16.90 19.52 -5.70
N CYS A 373 -15.78 18.91 -5.31
CA CYS A 373 -15.81 17.71 -4.50
C CYS A 373 -16.45 18.04 -3.15
N PRO A 374 -17.50 17.31 -2.72
CA PRO A 374 -18.19 17.60 -1.47
C PRO A 374 -17.26 17.37 -0.27
N TRP A 375 -17.34 18.27 0.71
CA TRP A 375 -16.65 18.14 2.00
C TRP A 375 -17.19 17.00 2.87
N GLY A 376 -18.36 16.49 2.51
CA GLY A 376 -19.12 15.48 3.22
C GLY A 376 -20.00 16.03 4.33
N PRO A 377 -20.47 15.17 5.27
CA PRO A 377 -21.27 15.60 6.40
C PRO A 377 -20.58 16.74 7.17
N PRO A 378 -21.31 17.82 7.52
CA PRO A 378 -20.71 19.00 8.14
C PRO A 378 -19.84 18.65 9.35
N GLY A 379 -18.61 19.18 9.39
CA GLY A 379 -17.66 18.96 10.48
C GLY A 379 -16.85 17.65 10.41
N GLN A 380 -17.33 16.61 9.72
CA GLN A 380 -16.74 15.27 9.76
C GLN A 380 -15.34 15.21 9.13
N LEU A 381 -15.14 15.80 7.94
CA LEU A 381 -13.82 15.86 7.31
C LEU A 381 -12.81 16.58 8.19
N PHE A 382 -13.20 17.73 8.75
CA PHE A 382 -12.31 18.53 9.58
C PHE A 382 -11.94 17.81 10.87
N GLU A 383 -12.91 17.20 11.55
CA GLU A 383 -12.68 16.35 12.73
C GLU A 383 -11.65 15.24 12.46
N ARG A 384 -11.84 14.50 11.35
CA ARG A 384 -10.91 13.44 10.92
C ARG A 384 -9.50 13.96 10.68
N CYS A 385 -9.37 15.10 9.97
CA CYS A 385 -8.08 15.75 9.73
C CYS A 385 -7.43 16.21 11.05
N VAL A 386 -8.18 16.78 11.98
CA VAL A 386 -7.66 17.24 13.27
C VAL A 386 -7.15 16.06 14.10
N GLY A 387 -7.91 14.97 14.18
CA GLY A 387 -7.53 13.75 14.90
C GLY A 387 -6.36 12.99 14.26
N CYS A 388 -6.11 13.21 12.97
CA CYS A 388 -5.02 12.54 12.25
C CYS A 388 -3.65 13.09 12.65
N ALA A 389 -2.81 12.25 13.27
CA ALA A 389 -1.50 12.64 13.78
C ALA A 389 -0.54 13.17 12.70
N SER A 390 -0.67 12.69 11.47
CA SER A 390 0.14 13.13 10.31
C SER A 390 -0.37 14.42 9.67
N CYS A 391 -1.63 14.80 9.87
CA CYS A 391 -2.18 16.01 9.27
C CYS A 391 -1.62 17.26 9.97
N PRO A 392 -0.89 18.13 9.25
CA PRO A 392 -0.20 19.25 9.86
C PRO A 392 -1.11 20.50 9.94
N LEU A 393 -0.79 21.39 10.86
CA LEU A 393 -1.55 22.63 11.11
C LEU A 393 -1.80 23.48 9.84
N PRO A 394 -0.84 23.66 8.91
CA PRO A 394 -1.10 24.40 7.67
C PRO A 394 -2.24 23.83 6.82
N SER A 395 -2.39 22.50 6.74
CA SER A 395 -3.49 21.84 6.04
C SER A 395 -4.84 22.14 6.70
N LEU A 396 -4.88 22.13 8.04
CA LEU A 396 -6.09 22.49 8.81
C LEU A 396 -6.47 23.95 8.61
N ALA A 397 -5.49 24.86 8.64
CA ALA A 397 -5.73 26.28 8.40
C ALA A 397 -6.30 26.52 7.00
N TRP A 398 -5.71 25.88 5.99
CA TRP A 398 -6.19 25.96 4.61
C TRP A 398 -7.66 25.49 4.46
N LEU A 399 -8.03 24.38 5.10
CA LEU A 399 -9.42 23.88 5.05
C LEU A 399 -10.42 24.91 5.58
N VAL A 400 -10.09 25.60 6.68
CA VAL A 400 -10.94 26.67 7.24
C VAL A 400 -11.03 27.85 6.28
N GLU A 401 -9.90 28.28 5.71
CA GLU A 401 -9.84 29.43 4.80
C GLU A 401 -10.67 29.23 3.53
N VAL A 402 -10.69 28.01 2.98
CA VAL A 402 -11.46 27.66 1.78
C VAL A 402 -12.95 27.41 2.09
N GLY A 403 -13.33 27.44 3.37
CA GLY A 403 -14.73 27.34 3.80
C GLY A 403 -15.22 25.89 3.98
N CYS A 404 -14.34 24.96 4.34
CA CYS A 404 -14.75 23.64 4.80
C CYS A 404 -15.71 23.80 6.00
N PRO A 405 -16.89 23.16 6.01
CA PRO A 405 -17.79 23.20 7.17
C PRO A 405 -17.11 22.59 8.40
N VAL A 406 -17.02 23.36 9.48
CA VAL A 406 -16.40 22.94 10.75
C VAL A 406 -17.43 22.91 11.86
N ASP A 407 -17.48 21.79 12.57
CA ASP A 407 -18.04 21.72 13.93
C ASP A 407 -16.89 21.88 14.92
N TRP A 408 -16.81 23.06 15.54
CA TRP A 408 -15.71 23.38 16.45
C TRP A 408 -15.75 22.57 17.74
N ALA A 409 -16.91 22.04 18.14
CA ALA A 409 -17.03 21.23 19.35
C ALA A 409 -16.41 19.84 19.14
N THR A 410 -16.70 19.19 18.01
CA THR A 410 -16.10 17.90 17.67
C THR A 410 -14.62 18.04 17.32
N ALA A 411 -14.24 19.10 16.59
CA ALA A 411 -12.84 19.40 16.28
C ALA A 411 -12.00 19.63 17.54
N LEU A 412 -12.54 20.33 18.55
CA LEU A 412 -11.84 20.53 19.81
C LEU A 412 -11.61 19.20 20.54
N LYS A 413 -12.64 18.35 20.62
CA LYS A 413 -12.53 17.02 21.23
C LYS A 413 -11.47 16.17 20.53
N ALA A 414 -11.47 16.12 19.20
CA ALA A 414 -10.49 15.37 18.42
C ALA A 414 -9.06 15.91 18.63
N ALA A 415 -8.88 17.22 18.77
CA ALA A 415 -7.58 17.82 19.05
C ALA A 415 -7.08 17.48 20.46
N GLU A 416 -7.97 17.43 21.45
CA GLU A 416 -7.65 17.03 22.82
C GLU A 416 -7.25 15.56 22.88
N GLU A 417 -7.97 14.68 22.20
CA GLU A 417 -7.63 13.26 22.09
C GLU A 417 -6.26 13.06 21.41
N ARG A 418 -5.99 13.79 20.32
CA ARG A 418 -4.68 13.78 19.65
C ARG A 418 -3.54 14.26 20.56
N ALA A 419 -3.78 15.27 21.40
CA ALA A 419 -2.79 15.80 22.33
C ALA A 419 -2.62 14.95 23.60
N ALA A 420 -3.60 14.13 23.96
CA ALA A 420 -3.57 13.24 25.13
C ALA A 420 -2.89 11.88 24.84
N GLY A 421 -2.64 11.54 23.56
CA GLY A 421 -2.02 10.28 23.17
C GLY A 421 -0.59 10.09 23.70
N GLU A 422 -0.21 8.85 24.00
CA GLU A 422 1.16 8.50 24.40
C GLU A 422 2.16 8.92 23.31
N GLY A 423 3.05 9.87 23.62
CA GLY A 423 4.01 10.42 22.67
C GLY A 423 3.53 11.67 21.91
N ALA A 424 2.55 12.40 22.45
CA ALA A 424 2.08 13.68 21.91
C ALA A 424 3.23 14.62 21.54
N SER A 425 3.23 15.04 20.27
CA SER A 425 4.26 15.92 19.73
C SER A 425 3.93 17.39 20.03
N GLU A 426 4.95 18.25 19.98
CA GLU A 426 4.76 19.71 20.02
C GLU A 426 3.75 20.18 18.93
N ALA A 427 3.75 19.50 17.78
CA ALA A 427 2.79 19.75 16.70
C ALA A 427 1.34 19.44 17.12
N ALA A 428 1.09 18.38 17.89
CA ALA A 428 -0.24 18.08 18.42
C ALA A 428 -0.73 19.17 19.40
N GLY A 429 0.17 19.67 20.26
CA GLY A 429 -0.11 20.80 21.14
C GLY A 429 -0.42 22.09 20.39
N ALA A 430 0.33 22.38 19.32
CA ALA A 430 0.09 23.53 18.46
C ALA A 430 -1.27 23.45 17.75
N VAL A 431 -1.67 22.27 17.26
CA VAL A 431 -2.99 22.04 16.68
C VAL A 431 -4.09 22.30 17.71
N LEU A 432 -3.98 21.75 18.92
CA LEU A 432 -4.98 21.99 19.98
C LEU A 432 -5.09 23.47 20.34
N ALA A 433 -3.96 24.16 20.52
CA ALA A 433 -3.96 25.59 20.83
C ALA A 433 -4.63 26.42 19.72
N TRP A 434 -4.34 26.09 18.46
CA TRP A 434 -4.92 26.77 17.31
C TRP A 434 -6.43 26.48 17.16
N VAL A 435 -6.87 25.24 17.32
CA VAL A 435 -8.31 24.88 17.27
C VAL A 435 -9.08 25.61 18.37
N ARG A 436 -8.54 25.65 19.60
CA ARG A 436 -9.16 26.43 20.71
C ARG A 436 -9.31 27.91 20.37
N TRP A 437 -8.28 28.50 19.77
CA TRP A 437 -8.31 29.91 19.37
C TRP A 437 -9.33 30.18 18.26
N GLN A 438 -9.40 29.33 17.23
CA GLN A 438 -10.40 29.45 16.15
C GLN A 438 -11.83 29.27 16.67
N ALA A 439 -12.06 28.26 17.53
CA ALA A 439 -13.37 28.02 18.13
C ALA A 439 -13.85 29.24 18.96
N GLY A 440 -12.95 29.89 19.71
CA GLY A 440 -13.25 31.11 20.44
C GLY A 440 -13.66 32.27 19.53
N ARG A 441 -13.00 32.43 18.37
CA ARG A 441 -13.36 33.44 17.37
C ARG A 441 -14.71 33.16 16.70
N GLY A 442 -15.02 31.91 16.39
CA GLY A 442 -16.28 31.51 15.75
C GLY A 442 -17.51 31.66 16.63
N LEU A 443 -17.34 31.67 17.96
CA LEU A 443 -18.41 31.84 18.94
C LEU A 443 -18.62 33.29 19.40
N GLY A 444 -17.84 34.26 18.89
CA GLY A 444 -18.02 35.68 19.19
C GLY A 444 -17.77 36.06 20.65
N LEU A 445 -16.76 35.45 21.30
CA LEU A 445 -16.22 35.91 22.58
C LEU A 445 -15.00 36.81 22.40
#